data_AF-A0A0R3PTB0-F1
#
_entry.id   AF-A0A0R3PTB0-F1
#
_cell.length_a   1.000
_cell.length_b   1.000
_cell.length_c   1.000
_cell.angle_alpha   90.00
_cell.angle_beta   90.00
_cell.angle_gamma   90.00
#
_symmetry.space_group_name_H-M   'P 1'
#
loop_
_entity.id
_entity.type
_entity.pdbx_description
1 polymer ?
#
loop_
_entity_poly.entity_id
_entity_poly.type
_entity_poly.pdbx_seq_one_letter_code
_entity_poly.pdbx_strand_id
1 'polypeptide(L)'
;MYKRADEWLRVLRLVSVSSNATDDKQRKEALTNVANYNKDRQRWKEAADHYELAGKLKELMECYIHLDDFYGLENLAKQLPDRHPLLPQVAELFASSGLCENAVQCFLRCGQISDALDTCIQLNNWDKAVALSRTHNLRDVDILMGKYVEELSESSERSLAAVLLYRRAGRFLDGARVVYMVAQDFCLFLRVNELLEDDKNLSLEDSRMVDRTWTAALAYHFMMLAHRQLFAGDHSGAMKTSLYLTQFEAYIDPIEIHSLLALSSCACRQFTVCSRAFMSLESLTDPASEERRAYQKLALELFTRLADILTKGAMLRFYFSYPPTDSHTNMVACIACDKPVPDYEFCCPHCETKVS
;
A
#
# COMPACT_ATOMS: atom_id res chain seq x y z
N MET A 1 -0.48 26.17 -53.93
CA MET A 1 -1.89 26.27 -54.41
C MET A 1 -2.80 25.74 -53.30
N TYR A 2 -3.13 26.58 -52.31
CA TYR A 2 -4.09 26.20 -51.26
C TYR A 2 -5.51 26.38 -51.83
N LYS A 3 -6.17 25.28 -52.17
CA LYS A 3 -7.63 25.29 -52.42
C LYS A 3 -8.31 25.78 -51.14
N ARG A 4 -9.15 26.80 -51.25
CA ARG A 4 -9.81 27.44 -50.09
C ARG A 4 -10.76 26.42 -49.44
N ALA A 5 -10.83 26.35 -48.12
CA ALA A 5 -11.73 25.44 -47.40
C ALA A 5 -13.19 25.53 -47.88
N ASP A 6 -13.62 26.70 -48.33
CA ASP A 6 -14.94 26.95 -48.94
C ASP A 6 -15.23 26.09 -50.18
N GLU A 7 -14.20 25.77 -50.96
CA GLU A 7 -14.31 24.90 -52.14
C GLU A 7 -14.58 23.45 -51.71
N TRP A 8 -13.89 22.97 -50.68
CA TRP A 8 -14.09 21.62 -50.16
C TRP A 8 -15.42 21.47 -49.40
N LEU A 9 -15.88 22.50 -48.68
CA LEU A 9 -17.21 22.56 -48.08
C LEU A 9 -18.32 22.60 -49.15
N ARG A 10 -18.06 23.21 -50.32
CA ARG A 10 -18.95 23.11 -51.48
C ARG A 10 -18.98 21.70 -52.06
N VAL A 11 -17.82 21.06 -52.21
CA VAL A 11 -17.72 19.66 -52.67
C VAL A 11 -18.47 18.71 -51.73
N LEU A 12 -18.35 18.87 -50.41
CA LEU A 12 -19.10 18.05 -49.45
C LEU A 12 -20.62 18.22 -49.57
N ARG A 13 -21.11 19.44 -49.79
CA ARG A 13 -22.54 19.69 -50.04
C ARG A 13 -23.01 19.03 -51.32
N LEU A 14 -22.25 19.14 -52.41
CA LEU A 14 -22.62 18.55 -53.70
C LEU A 14 -22.63 17.02 -53.64
N VAL A 15 -21.63 16.43 -53.01
CA VAL A 15 -21.46 14.98 -52.85
C VAL A 15 -22.48 14.38 -51.85
N SER A 16 -23.08 15.19 -50.97
CA SER A 16 -24.16 14.75 -50.08
C SER A 16 -25.52 14.57 -50.76
N VAL A 17 -25.69 15.11 -51.98
CA VAL A 17 -26.94 15.11 -52.73
C VAL A 17 -27.02 13.96 -53.75
N SER A 18 -25.89 13.37 -54.14
CA SER A 18 -25.81 12.22 -55.04
C SER A 18 -25.27 10.98 -54.33
N SER A 19 -25.97 9.84 -54.43
CA SER A 19 -25.66 8.62 -53.69
C SER A 19 -25.17 7.51 -54.62
N ASN A 20 -23.97 7.66 -55.17
CA ASN A 20 -23.28 6.63 -55.97
C ASN A 20 -21.95 6.24 -55.28
N ALA A 21 -21.46 5.00 -55.46
CA ALA A 21 -20.24 4.50 -54.77
C ALA A 21 -18.95 5.31 -55.09
N THR A 22 -18.90 5.96 -56.25
CA THR A 22 -17.81 6.88 -56.64
C THR A 22 -17.82 8.17 -55.81
N ASP A 23 -19.01 8.60 -55.39
CA ASP A 23 -19.23 9.80 -54.60
C ASP A 23 -18.75 9.59 -53.16
N ASP A 24 -18.88 8.39 -52.60
CA ASP A 24 -18.37 8.06 -51.25
C ASP A 24 -16.85 8.19 -51.15
N LYS A 25 -16.11 7.80 -52.20
CA LYS A 25 -14.65 7.97 -52.23
C LYS A 25 -14.27 9.45 -52.30
N GLN A 26 -14.94 10.21 -53.17
CA GLN A 26 -14.74 11.66 -53.28
C GLN A 26 -15.15 12.39 -52.01
N ARG A 27 -16.18 11.92 -51.31
CA ARG A 27 -16.63 12.43 -50.02
C ARG A 27 -15.54 12.30 -48.97
N LYS A 28 -14.95 11.11 -48.83
CA LYS A 28 -13.86 10.84 -47.88
C LYS A 28 -12.62 11.69 -48.19
N GLU A 29 -12.27 11.84 -49.46
CA GLU A 29 -11.18 12.72 -49.88
C GLU A 29 -11.46 14.20 -49.55
N ALA A 30 -12.68 14.68 -49.80
CA ALA A 30 -13.09 16.03 -49.45
C ALA A 30 -13.06 16.26 -47.92
N LEU A 31 -13.59 15.33 -47.13
CA LEU A 31 -13.54 15.37 -45.66
C LEU A 31 -12.09 15.42 -45.15
N THR A 32 -11.22 14.57 -45.70
CA THR A 32 -9.79 14.54 -45.34
C THR A 32 -9.12 15.89 -45.61
N ASN A 33 -9.42 16.54 -46.73
CA ASN A 33 -8.85 17.84 -47.07
C ASN A 33 -9.37 18.97 -46.18
N VAL A 34 -10.64 18.94 -45.78
CA VAL A 34 -11.19 19.89 -44.80
C VAL A 34 -10.52 19.68 -43.44
N ALA A 35 -10.36 18.43 -43.02
CA ALA A 35 -9.69 18.08 -41.77
C ALA A 35 -8.22 18.53 -41.75
N ASN A 36 -7.47 18.31 -42.84
CA ASN A 36 -6.09 18.81 -43.02
C ASN A 36 -6.03 20.34 -42.90
N TYR A 37 -6.98 21.06 -43.53
CA TYR A 37 -7.04 22.51 -43.43
C TYR A 37 -7.31 23.00 -42.00
N ASN A 38 -8.17 22.31 -41.25
CA ASN A 38 -8.44 22.63 -39.85
C ASN A 38 -7.24 22.28 -38.95
N LYS A 39 -6.55 21.16 -39.24
CA LYS A 39 -5.31 20.74 -38.58
C LYS A 39 -4.20 21.78 -38.74
N ASP A 40 -3.99 22.29 -39.96
CA ASP A 40 -2.99 23.36 -40.24
C ASP A 40 -3.25 24.65 -39.43
N ARG A 41 -4.50 24.87 -39.02
CA ARG A 41 -4.93 25.99 -38.18
C ARG A 41 -5.04 25.66 -36.70
N GLN A 42 -4.56 24.49 -36.28
CA GLN A 42 -4.61 23.98 -34.91
C GLN A 42 -6.04 23.86 -34.35
N ARG A 43 -7.04 23.71 -35.22
CA ARG A 43 -8.43 23.44 -34.83
C ARG A 43 -8.64 21.94 -34.70
N TRP A 44 -8.00 21.35 -33.70
CA TRP A 44 -7.91 19.90 -33.53
C TRP A 44 -9.27 19.22 -33.36
N LYS A 45 -10.21 19.86 -32.65
CA LYS A 45 -11.56 19.31 -32.44
C LYS A 45 -12.37 19.20 -33.74
N GLU A 46 -12.42 20.29 -34.52
CA GLU A 46 -13.08 20.30 -35.83
C GLU A 46 -12.38 19.34 -36.81
N ALA A 47 -11.06 19.20 -36.71
CA ALA A 47 -10.31 18.25 -37.52
C ALA A 47 -10.65 16.78 -37.14
N ALA A 48 -10.76 16.47 -35.85
CA ALA A 48 -11.13 15.15 -35.36
C ALA A 48 -12.51 14.70 -35.88
N ASP A 49 -13.54 15.55 -35.75
CA ASP A 49 -14.91 15.27 -36.23
C ASP A 49 -14.90 14.91 -37.73
N HIS A 50 -14.11 15.62 -38.54
CA HIS A 50 -14.01 15.36 -39.97
C HIS A 50 -13.16 14.13 -40.31
N TYR A 51 -12.11 13.83 -39.55
CA TYR A 51 -11.31 12.60 -39.74
C TYR A 51 -12.07 11.33 -39.34
N GLU A 52 -12.88 11.41 -38.29
CA GLU A 52 -13.78 10.32 -37.87
C GLU A 52 -14.77 9.98 -38.99
N LEU A 53 -15.44 10.99 -39.55
CA LEU A 53 -16.33 10.83 -40.71
C LEU A 53 -15.60 10.32 -41.97
N ALA A 54 -14.33 10.67 -42.14
CA ALA A 54 -13.51 10.20 -43.26
C ALA A 54 -13.00 8.75 -43.09
N GLY A 55 -13.03 8.21 -41.86
CA GLY A 55 -12.40 6.93 -41.51
C GLY A 55 -10.88 6.97 -41.50
N LYS A 56 -10.30 8.16 -41.24
CA LYS A 56 -8.85 8.40 -41.22
C LYS A 56 -8.29 8.27 -39.80
N LEU A 57 -8.06 7.02 -39.41
CA LEU A 57 -7.80 6.63 -38.02
C LEU A 57 -6.45 7.14 -37.48
N LYS A 58 -5.41 7.23 -38.32
CA LYS A 58 -4.08 7.71 -37.89
C LYS A 58 -4.12 9.19 -37.55
N GLU A 59 -4.69 9.96 -38.47
CA GLU A 59 -4.82 11.41 -38.35
C GLU A 59 -5.80 11.79 -37.24
N LEU A 60 -6.83 10.97 -37.01
CA LEU A 60 -7.74 11.11 -35.87
C LEU A 60 -7.02 10.91 -34.53
N MET A 61 -6.19 9.87 -34.42
CA MET A 61 -5.36 9.62 -33.23
C MET A 61 -4.46 10.82 -32.93
N GLU A 62 -3.78 11.39 -33.93
CA GLU A 62 -2.97 12.60 -33.76
C GLU A 62 -3.79 13.77 -33.22
N CYS A 63 -5.04 13.95 -33.69
CA CYS A 63 -5.92 14.99 -33.18
C CYS A 63 -6.31 14.76 -31.72
N TYR A 64 -6.58 13.51 -31.30
CA TYR A 64 -6.87 13.19 -29.90
C TYR A 64 -5.69 13.45 -28.98
N ILE A 65 -4.46 13.15 -29.42
CA ILE A 65 -3.25 13.47 -28.65
C ILE A 65 -3.13 14.97 -28.42
N HIS A 66 -3.34 15.79 -29.45
CA HIS A 66 -3.26 17.25 -29.31
C HIS A 66 -4.39 17.87 -28.47
N LEU A 67 -5.47 17.13 -28.27
CA LEU A 67 -6.59 17.52 -27.41
C LEU A 67 -6.50 16.96 -25.99
N ASP A 68 -5.50 16.11 -25.71
CA ASP A 68 -5.44 15.26 -24.51
C ASP A 68 -6.74 14.45 -24.27
N ASP A 69 -7.43 14.07 -25.35
CA ASP A 69 -8.69 13.33 -25.29
C ASP A 69 -8.45 11.82 -25.23
N PHE A 70 -8.08 11.34 -24.05
CA PHE A 70 -7.83 9.91 -23.79
C PHE A 70 -9.11 9.06 -23.90
N TYR A 71 -10.29 9.64 -23.69
CA TYR A 71 -11.57 8.95 -23.84
C TYR A 71 -11.89 8.67 -25.31
N GLY A 72 -11.68 9.66 -26.18
CA GLY A 72 -11.76 9.49 -27.63
C GLY A 72 -10.80 8.42 -28.13
N LEU A 73 -9.56 8.43 -27.61
CA LEU A 73 -8.54 7.44 -27.94
C LEU A 73 -8.93 6.01 -27.48
N GLU A 74 -9.53 5.86 -26.31
CA GLU A 74 -10.01 4.56 -25.80
C GLU A 74 -11.15 4.01 -26.65
N ASN A 75 -12.10 4.86 -27.05
CA ASN A 75 -13.18 4.49 -27.96
C ASN A 75 -12.64 4.08 -29.33
N LEU A 76 -11.68 4.83 -29.87
CA LEU A 76 -10.98 4.48 -31.10
C LEU A 76 -10.32 3.10 -30.98
N ALA A 77 -9.60 2.84 -29.89
CA ALA A 77 -8.96 1.55 -29.65
C ALA A 77 -9.99 0.40 -29.66
N LYS A 78 -11.14 0.58 -29.00
CA LYS A 78 -12.23 -0.42 -28.96
C LYS A 78 -12.85 -0.71 -30.33
N GLN A 79 -12.91 0.29 -31.22
CA GLN A 79 -13.47 0.14 -32.57
C GLN A 79 -12.50 -0.56 -33.54
N LEU A 80 -11.19 -0.49 -33.29
CA LEU A 80 -10.20 -1.18 -34.13
C LEU A 80 -10.36 -2.70 -34.01
N PRO A 81 -10.15 -3.47 -35.09
CA PRO A 81 -10.11 -4.93 -35.01
C PRO A 81 -8.81 -5.41 -34.32
N ASP A 82 -8.82 -6.63 -33.82
CA ASP A 82 -7.62 -7.22 -33.21
C ASP A 82 -6.49 -7.35 -34.24
N ARG A 83 -5.24 -7.17 -33.78
CA ARG A 83 -4.02 -7.10 -34.62
C ARG A 83 -3.97 -5.96 -35.65
N HIS A 84 -4.80 -4.92 -35.50
CA HIS A 84 -4.71 -3.74 -36.35
C HIS A 84 -3.36 -3.01 -36.15
N PRO A 85 -2.67 -2.55 -37.22
CA PRO A 85 -1.34 -1.92 -37.12
C PRO A 85 -1.30 -0.59 -36.36
N LEU A 86 -2.45 -0.01 -36.02
CA LEU A 86 -2.53 1.20 -35.19
C LEU A 86 -2.60 0.92 -33.68
N LEU A 87 -3.03 -0.28 -33.28
CA LEU A 87 -3.15 -0.61 -31.86
C LEU A 87 -1.82 -0.51 -31.09
N PRO A 88 -0.65 -0.89 -31.65
CA PRO A 88 0.63 -0.71 -30.95
C PRO A 88 0.96 0.77 -30.71
N GLN A 89 0.68 1.65 -31.69
CA GLN A 89 0.91 3.10 -31.55
C GLN A 89 0.01 3.69 -30.46
N VAL A 90 -1.26 3.27 -30.43
CA VAL A 90 -2.20 3.67 -29.37
C VAL A 90 -1.76 3.15 -28.00
N ALA A 91 -1.21 1.93 -27.94
CA ALA A 91 -0.71 1.33 -26.71
C ALA A 91 0.52 2.09 -26.15
N GLU A 92 1.48 2.43 -27.01
CA GLU A 92 2.65 3.25 -26.65
C GLU A 92 2.24 4.63 -26.12
N LEU A 93 1.22 5.25 -26.73
CA LEU A 93 0.66 6.52 -26.25
C LEU A 93 0.07 6.38 -24.85
N PHE A 94 -0.77 5.36 -24.63
CA PHE A 94 -1.31 5.08 -23.29
C PHE A 94 -0.21 4.77 -22.27
N ALA A 95 0.84 4.06 -22.66
CA ALA A 95 1.98 3.78 -21.79
C ALA A 95 2.71 5.08 -21.41
N SER A 96 2.99 5.95 -22.38
CA SER A 96 3.67 7.23 -22.16
C SER A 96 2.86 8.21 -21.30
N SER A 97 1.53 8.08 -21.28
CA SER A 97 0.64 8.88 -20.42
C SER A 97 0.35 8.25 -19.06
N GLY A 98 0.94 7.09 -18.75
CA GLY A 98 0.76 6.38 -17.48
C GLY A 98 -0.53 5.53 -17.38
N LEU A 99 -1.29 5.41 -18.46
CA LEU A 99 -2.54 4.64 -18.53
C LEU A 99 -2.26 3.15 -18.78
N CYS A 100 -1.70 2.47 -17.76
CA CYS A 100 -1.26 1.08 -17.83
C CYS A 100 -2.34 0.08 -18.30
N GLU A 101 -3.57 0.19 -17.78
CA GLU A 101 -4.68 -0.72 -18.17
C GLU A 101 -4.96 -0.67 -19.67
N ASN A 102 -5.13 0.54 -20.20
CA ASN A 102 -5.47 0.78 -21.60
C ASN A 102 -4.34 0.32 -22.52
N ALA A 103 -3.08 0.59 -22.14
CA ALA A 103 -1.90 0.16 -22.87
C ALA A 103 -1.81 -1.38 -22.95
N VAL A 104 -1.95 -2.05 -21.80
CA VAL A 104 -1.89 -3.53 -21.72
C VAL A 104 -2.99 -4.18 -22.56
N GLN A 105 -4.23 -3.68 -22.48
CA GLN A 105 -5.32 -4.20 -23.30
C GLN A 105 -5.02 -4.07 -24.80
N CYS A 106 -4.46 -2.95 -25.23
CA CYS A 106 -4.09 -2.75 -26.64
C CYS A 106 -2.97 -3.70 -27.08
N PHE A 107 -1.91 -3.86 -26.26
CA PHE A 107 -0.81 -4.78 -26.56
C PHE A 107 -1.26 -6.25 -26.59
N LEU A 108 -2.13 -6.67 -25.66
CA LEU A 108 -2.70 -8.01 -25.64
C LEU A 108 -3.50 -8.32 -26.92
N ARG A 109 -4.30 -7.36 -27.40
CA ARG A 109 -5.06 -7.48 -28.65
C ARG A 109 -4.17 -7.50 -29.90
N CYS A 110 -2.94 -7.01 -29.80
CA CYS A 110 -1.92 -7.14 -30.84
C CYS A 110 -1.17 -8.48 -30.78
N GLY A 111 -1.30 -9.23 -29.68
CA GLY A 111 -0.46 -10.40 -29.40
C GLY A 111 0.96 -10.05 -28.93
N GLN A 112 1.23 -8.79 -28.59
CA GLN A 112 2.51 -8.30 -28.10
C GLN A 112 2.57 -8.40 -26.57
N ILE A 113 2.63 -9.62 -26.07
CA ILE A 113 2.54 -9.87 -24.62
C ILE A 113 3.82 -9.43 -23.88
N SER A 114 4.98 -9.47 -24.56
CA SER A 114 6.25 -8.94 -24.02
C SER A 114 6.15 -7.45 -23.71
N ASP A 115 5.59 -6.68 -24.64
CA ASP A 115 5.52 -5.22 -24.55
C ASP A 115 4.47 -4.80 -23.52
N ALA A 116 3.38 -5.57 -23.39
CA ALA A 116 2.42 -5.45 -22.30
C ALA A 116 3.09 -5.64 -20.92
N LEU A 117 3.93 -6.68 -20.78
CA LEU A 117 4.64 -6.96 -19.54
C LEU A 117 5.66 -5.86 -19.20
N ASP A 118 6.46 -5.44 -20.18
CA ASP A 118 7.45 -4.38 -19.99
C ASP A 118 6.78 -3.04 -19.62
N THR A 119 5.60 -2.74 -20.18
CA THR A 119 4.79 -1.57 -19.80
C THR A 119 4.33 -1.64 -18.35
N CYS A 120 3.85 -2.80 -17.88
CA CYS A 120 3.48 -2.98 -16.48
C CYS A 120 4.65 -2.74 -15.54
N ILE A 121 5.84 -3.24 -15.89
CA ILE A 121 7.06 -3.05 -15.09
C ILE A 121 7.46 -1.59 -15.06
N GLN A 122 7.49 -0.91 -16.21
CA GLN A 122 7.84 0.51 -16.33
C GLN A 122 6.90 1.42 -15.53
N LEU A 123 5.60 1.11 -15.51
CA LEU A 123 4.60 1.87 -14.78
C LEU A 123 4.38 1.39 -13.33
N ASN A 124 5.30 0.54 -12.81
CA ASN A 124 5.27 0.02 -11.45
C ASN A 124 3.96 -0.72 -11.07
N ASN A 125 3.28 -1.30 -12.07
CA ASN A 125 2.02 -2.02 -11.91
C ASN A 125 2.27 -3.54 -11.84
N TRP A 126 2.92 -3.97 -10.76
CA TRP A 126 3.43 -5.33 -10.59
C TRP A 126 2.34 -6.39 -10.48
N ASP A 127 1.15 -6.03 -10.00
CA ASP A 127 0.02 -6.95 -9.79
C ASP A 127 -0.37 -7.55 -11.14
N LYS A 128 -0.50 -6.68 -12.14
CA LYS A 128 -0.75 -7.08 -13.53
C LYS A 128 0.46 -7.75 -14.16
N ALA A 129 1.68 -7.28 -13.89
CA ALA A 129 2.89 -7.92 -14.42
C ALA A 129 2.97 -9.40 -13.99
N VAL A 130 2.71 -9.69 -12.72
CA VAL A 130 2.68 -11.05 -12.17
C VAL A 130 1.52 -11.85 -12.75
N ALA A 131 0.32 -11.26 -12.83
CA ALA A 131 -0.84 -11.93 -13.44
C ALA A 131 -0.56 -12.32 -14.90
N LEU A 132 -0.06 -11.38 -15.72
CA LEU A 132 0.31 -11.59 -17.12
C LEU A 132 1.41 -12.64 -17.27
N SER A 133 2.41 -12.61 -16.40
CA SER A 133 3.50 -13.59 -16.40
C SER A 133 2.99 -14.99 -16.13
N ARG A 134 2.10 -15.15 -15.15
CA ARG A 134 1.49 -16.45 -14.79
C ARG A 134 0.60 -16.99 -15.91
N THR A 135 -0.21 -16.13 -16.55
CA THR A 135 -1.12 -16.57 -17.61
C THR A 135 -0.41 -16.96 -18.90
N HIS A 136 0.70 -16.29 -19.23
CA HIS A 136 1.41 -16.49 -20.49
C HIS A 136 2.78 -17.19 -20.35
N ASN A 137 3.13 -17.63 -19.13
CA ASN A 137 4.40 -18.28 -18.79
C ASN A 137 5.62 -17.52 -19.35
N LEU A 138 5.61 -16.20 -19.18
CA LEU A 138 6.70 -15.31 -19.60
C LEU A 138 7.79 -15.25 -18.52
N ARG A 139 8.90 -14.55 -18.83
CA ARG A 139 10.09 -14.31 -17.97
C ARG A 139 9.80 -14.41 -16.47
N ASP A 140 10.77 -14.86 -15.67
CA ASP A 140 10.68 -14.81 -14.20
C ASP A 140 10.58 -13.36 -13.70
N VAL A 141 9.35 -12.85 -13.63
CA VAL A 141 9.01 -11.55 -13.05
C VAL A 141 9.46 -11.51 -11.59
N ASP A 142 9.48 -12.66 -10.92
CA ASP A 142 9.96 -12.80 -9.55
C ASP A 142 11.44 -12.41 -9.39
N ILE A 143 12.28 -12.74 -10.38
CA ILE A 143 13.70 -12.36 -10.38
C ILE A 143 13.87 -10.87 -10.67
N LEU A 144 13.12 -10.33 -11.64
CA LEU A 144 13.17 -8.90 -11.98
C LEU A 144 12.73 -8.03 -10.80
N MET A 145 11.68 -8.45 -10.12
CA MET A 145 11.18 -7.81 -8.91
C MET A 145 12.20 -7.85 -7.78
N GLY A 146 12.86 -9.01 -7.59
CA GLY A 146 13.93 -9.16 -6.60
C GLY A 146 15.06 -8.16 -6.81
N LYS A 147 15.55 -8.02 -8.05
CA LYS A 147 16.59 -7.03 -8.40
C LYS A 147 16.15 -5.59 -8.17
N TYR A 148 14.92 -5.25 -8.57
CA TYR A 148 14.36 -3.92 -8.35
C TYR A 148 14.23 -3.60 -6.86
N VAL A 149 13.84 -4.58 -6.04
CA VAL A 149 13.77 -4.43 -4.59
C VAL A 149 15.16 -4.35 -3.94
N GLU A 150 16.15 -5.10 -4.43
CA GLU A 150 17.54 -4.96 -3.97
C GLU A 150 18.07 -3.54 -4.21
N GLU A 151 17.79 -2.93 -5.36
CA GLU A 151 18.11 -1.52 -5.64
C GLU A 151 17.37 -0.55 -4.70
N LEU A 152 16.14 -0.89 -4.31
CA LEU A 152 15.37 -0.12 -3.33
C LEU A 152 15.82 -0.35 -1.88
N SER A 153 16.58 -1.41 -1.57
CA SER A 153 16.87 -1.82 -0.18
C SER A 153 17.95 -1.00 0.54
N GLU A 154 18.51 0.03 -0.11
CA GLU A 154 19.61 0.85 0.45
C GLU A 154 19.20 1.78 1.60
N SER A 155 17.90 2.06 1.80
CA SER A 155 17.41 2.89 2.91
C SER A 155 16.16 2.33 3.59
N SER A 156 15.95 2.71 4.87
CA SER A 156 14.79 2.27 5.66
C SER A 156 13.45 2.71 5.04
N GLU A 157 13.36 3.95 4.55
CA GLU A 157 12.18 4.46 3.84
C GLU A 157 11.92 3.72 2.52
N ARG A 158 12.95 3.37 1.75
CA ARG A 158 12.77 2.64 0.48
C ARG A 158 12.48 1.16 0.70
N SER A 159 12.84 0.62 1.86
CA SER A 159 12.41 -0.71 2.27
C SER A 159 10.90 -0.77 2.50
N LEU A 160 10.25 0.33 2.87
CA LEU A 160 8.78 0.43 2.91
C LEU A 160 8.18 0.26 1.50
N ALA A 161 8.77 0.92 0.50
CA ALA A 161 8.35 0.80 -0.88
C ALA A 161 8.50 -0.65 -1.39
N ALA A 162 9.56 -1.35 -0.99
CA ALA A 162 9.74 -2.77 -1.28
C ALA A 162 8.66 -3.66 -0.65
N VAL A 163 8.27 -3.41 0.61
CA VAL A 163 7.19 -4.16 1.29
C VAL A 163 5.85 -3.95 0.58
N LEU A 164 5.51 -2.70 0.25
CA LEU A 164 4.28 -2.39 -0.50
C LEU A 164 4.25 -3.07 -1.85
N LEU A 165 5.39 -3.07 -2.55
CA LEU A 165 5.55 -3.70 -3.85
C LEU A 165 5.35 -5.22 -3.77
N TYR A 166 5.96 -5.89 -2.80
CA TYR A 166 5.74 -7.33 -2.59
C TYR A 166 4.31 -7.67 -2.20
N ARG A 167 3.64 -6.83 -1.39
CA ARG A 167 2.23 -7.03 -1.04
C ARG A 167 1.34 -6.97 -2.27
N ARG A 168 1.48 -5.90 -3.05
CA ARG A 168 0.75 -5.66 -4.29
C ARG A 168 0.93 -6.82 -5.27
N ALA A 169 2.17 -7.28 -5.44
CA ALA A 169 2.50 -8.46 -6.25
C ALA A 169 1.99 -9.81 -5.72
N GLY A 170 1.37 -9.86 -4.54
CA GLY A 170 0.90 -11.10 -3.91
C GLY A 170 2.01 -11.98 -3.32
N ARG A 171 3.22 -11.43 -3.12
CA ARG A 171 4.40 -12.11 -2.59
C ARG A 171 4.59 -11.81 -1.10
N PHE A 172 3.62 -12.22 -0.30
CA PHE A 172 3.56 -11.89 1.13
C PHE A 172 4.76 -12.39 1.93
N LEU A 173 5.30 -13.57 1.59
CA LEU A 173 6.49 -14.13 2.27
C LEU A 173 7.74 -13.27 2.05
N ASP A 174 7.90 -12.69 0.85
CA ASP A 174 9.03 -11.81 0.55
C ASP A 174 8.85 -10.44 1.21
N GLY A 175 7.63 -9.90 1.20
CA GLY A 175 7.29 -8.69 1.95
C GLY A 175 7.54 -8.87 3.45
N ALA A 176 7.13 -10.00 4.03
CA ALA A 176 7.37 -10.32 5.44
C ALA A 176 8.86 -10.45 5.77
N ARG A 177 9.68 -11.00 4.85
CA ARG A 177 11.14 -11.03 5.00
C ARG A 177 11.75 -9.63 5.04
N VAL A 178 11.32 -8.74 4.15
CA VAL A 178 11.81 -7.34 4.14
C VAL A 178 11.39 -6.63 5.43
N VAL A 179 10.13 -6.77 5.87
CA VAL A 179 9.70 -6.24 7.17
C VAL A 179 10.56 -6.79 8.30
N TYR A 180 10.82 -8.10 8.32
CA TYR A 180 11.68 -8.71 9.34
C TYR A 180 13.08 -8.10 9.37
N MET A 181 13.68 -7.83 8.21
CA MET A 181 15.00 -7.21 8.11
C MET A 181 15.02 -5.75 8.59
N VAL A 182 13.93 -5.02 8.35
CA VAL A 182 13.84 -3.57 8.54
C VAL A 182 13.31 -3.20 9.93
N ALA A 183 12.55 -4.08 10.57
CA ALA A 183 11.89 -3.85 11.85
C ALA A 183 12.83 -3.89 13.07
N GLN A 184 14.09 -3.49 12.91
CA GLN A 184 14.91 -3.10 14.06
C GLN A 184 14.32 -1.87 14.78
N ASP A 185 13.57 -1.02 14.05
CA ASP A 185 12.93 0.18 14.58
C ASP A 185 11.39 0.07 14.63
N PHE A 186 10.83 0.08 15.84
CA PHE A 186 9.38 0.03 16.13
C PHE A 186 8.58 1.16 15.45
N CYS A 187 9.17 2.36 15.34
CA CYS A 187 8.52 3.52 14.71
C CYS A 187 8.39 3.39 13.20
N LEU A 188 9.39 2.77 12.53
CA LEU A 188 9.34 2.58 11.09
C LEU A 188 8.20 1.63 10.71
N PHE A 189 7.92 0.67 11.58
CA PHE A 189 6.83 -0.28 11.41
C PHE A 189 5.43 0.35 11.50
N LEU A 190 5.15 1.19 12.51
CA LEU A 190 3.85 1.86 12.61
C LEU A 190 3.54 2.63 11.32
N ARG A 191 4.58 3.24 10.74
CA ARG A 191 4.47 3.92 9.44
C ARG A 191 4.18 2.98 8.28
N VAL A 192 4.75 1.77 8.26
CA VAL A 192 4.35 0.72 7.29
C VAL A 192 2.86 0.46 7.42
N ASN A 193 2.36 0.23 8.63
CA ASN A 193 0.99 -0.19 8.86
C ASN A 193 -0.02 0.88 8.44
N GLU A 194 0.26 2.16 8.72
CA GLU A 194 -0.54 3.28 8.19
C GLU A 194 -0.58 3.30 6.66
N LEU A 195 0.57 3.15 5.99
CA LEU A 195 0.63 3.12 4.53
C LEU A 195 -0.11 1.90 3.94
N LEU A 196 -0.15 0.80 4.68
CA LEU A 196 -0.81 -0.43 4.25
C LEU A 196 -2.35 -0.32 4.30
N GLU A 197 -2.91 0.45 5.25
CA GLU A 197 -4.36 0.68 5.38
C GLU A 197 -4.95 1.48 4.19
N ASP A 198 -4.12 2.21 3.43
CA ASP A 198 -4.56 3.08 2.33
C ASP A 198 -4.74 2.38 0.96
N ASP A 199 -4.19 1.19 0.73
CA ASP A 199 -4.34 0.51 -0.58
C ASP A 199 -5.66 -0.30 -0.68
N LYS A 200 -6.64 0.26 -1.40
CA LYS A 200 -7.97 -0.34 -1.62
C LYS A 200 -8.09 -1.23 -2.87
N ASN A 201 -6.97 -1.72 -3.44
CA ASN A 201 -6.98 -2.31 -4.79
C ASN A 201 -7.00 -3.86 -4.84
N LEU A 202 -7.15 -4.57 -3.72
CA LEU A 202 -7.32 -6.04 -3.73
C LEU A 202 -8.80 -6.45 -3.77
N SER A 203 -9.07 -7.64 -4.31
CA SER A 203 -10.38 -8.29 -4.20
C SER A 203 -10.76 -8.45 -2.72
N LEU A 204 -12.05 -8.31 -2.37
CA LEU A 204 -12.51 -8.31 -0.97
C LEU A 204 -12.13 -9.60 -0.21
N GLU A 205 -12.05 -10.72 -0.92
CA GLU A 205 -11.79 -12.04 -0.35
C GLU A 205 -10.28 -12.30 -0.20
N ASP A 206 -9.51 -11.91 -1.22
CA ASP A 206 -8.04 -11.95 -1.17
C ASP A 206 -7.50 -10.97 -0.12
N SER A 207 -8.05 -9.75 -0.03
CA SER A 207 -7.69 -8.78 1.00
C SER A 207 -7.87 -9.36 2.39
N ARG A 208 -9.00 -10.03 2.68
CA ARG A 208 -9.26 -10.59 4.02
C ARG A 208 -8.33 -11.74 4.39
N MET A 209 -8.02 -12.63 3.44
CA MET A 209 -7.09 -13.73 3.69
C MET A 209 -5.66 -13.22 3.87
N VAL A 210 -5.27 -12.24 3.05
CA VAL A 210 -3.97 -11.57 3.11
C VAL A 210 -3.82 -10.80 4.41
N ASP A 211 -4.81 -10.01 4.81
CA ASP A 211 -4.78 -9.24 6.04
C ASP A 211 -4.64 -10.16 7.26
N ARG A 212 -5.37 -11.29 7.30
CA ARG A 212 -5.24 -12.26 8.40
C ARG A 212 -3.88 -12.95 8.45
N THR A 213 -3.37 -13.40 7.29
CA THR A 213 -2.07 -14.10 7.23
C THR A 213 -0.91 -13.15 7.50
N TRP A 214 -1.00 -11.91 7.02
CA TRP A 214 -0.10 -10.82 7.33
C TRP A 214 -0.12 -10.49 8.83
N THR A 215 -1.31 -10.24 9.40
CA THR A 215 -1.46 -9.91 10.83
C THR A 215 -0.93 -11.02 11.73
N ALA A 216 -1.14 -12.28 11.37
CA ALA A 216 -0.55 -13.41 12.08
C ALA A 216 0.99 -13.38 12.01
N ALA A 217 1.58 -13.21 10.81
CA ALA A 217 3.03 -13.13 10.65
C ALA A 217 3.64 -11.96 11.44
N LEU A 218 2.93 -10.82 11.47
CA LEU A 218 3.29 -9.65 12.26
C LEU A 218 3.31 -9.96 13.77
N ALA A 219 2.28 -10.64 14.28
CA ALA A 219 2.22 -11.02 15.68
C ALA A 219 3.48 -11.80 16.10
N TYR A 220 3.84 -12.85 15.35
CA TYR A 220 5.02 -13.65 15.65
C TYR A 220 6.32 -12.87 15.49
N HIS A 221 6.38 -11.97 14.50
CA HIS A 221 7.52 -11.07 14.33
C HIS A 221 7.75 -10.20 15.59
N PHE A 222 6.70 -9.57 16.09
CA PHE A 222 6.78 -8.74 17.29
C PHE A 222 7.14 -9.52 18.53
N MET A 223 6.65 -10.76 18.64
CA MET A 223 7.05 -11.66 19.72
C MET A 223 8.56 -11.91 19.70
N MET A 224 9.12 -12.25 18.53
CA MET A 224 10.56 -12.44 18.37
C MET A 224 11.35 -11.15 18.63
N LEU A 225 10.86 -10.00 18.18
CA LEU A 225 11.50 -8.70 18.40
C LEU A 225 11.56 -8.35 19.89
N ALA A 226 10.45 -8.50 20.62
CA ALA A 226 10.37 -8.24 22.05
C ALA A 226 11.34 -9.14 22.83
N HIS A 227 11.42 -10.43 22.50
CA HIS A 227 12.43 -11.32 23.07
C HIS A 227 13.86 -10.85 22.77
N ARG A 228 14.16 -10.48 21.52
CA ARG A 228 15.49 -9.99 21.13
C ARG A 228 15.88 -8.71 21.87
N GLN A 229 14.98 -7.73 21.97
CA GLN A 229 15.19 -6.48 22.71
C GLN A 229 15.48 -6.77 24.18
N LEU A 230 14.72 -7.68 24.79
CA LEU A 230 14.93 -8.11 26.16
C LEU A 230 16.30 -8.76 26.38
N PHE A 231 16.72 -9.68 25.50
CA PHE A 231 18.05 -10.30 25.57
C PHE A 231 19.20 -9.32 25.30
N ALA A 232 18.96 -8.29 24.47
CA ALA A 232 19.91 -7.22 24.22
C ALA A 232 20.01 -6.19 25.37
N GLY A 233 19.10 -6.26 26.35
CA GLY A 233 19.04 -5.33 27.49
C GLY A 233 18.27 -4.04 27.21
N ASP A 234 17.62 -3.90 26.06
CA ASP A 234 16.68 -2.82 25.78
C ASP A 234 15.30 -3.15 26.39
N HIS A 235 15.21 -3.02 27.71
CA HIS A 235 14.01 -3.35 28.47
C HIS A 235 12.83 -2.39 28.17
N SER A 236 13.12 -1.12 27.82
CA SER A 236 12.09 -0.12 27.50
C SER A 236 11.48 -0.40 26.13
N GLY A 237 12.32 -0.67 25.11
CA GLY A 237 11.86 -1.11 23.80
C GLY A 237 11.07 -2.41 23.87
N ALA A 238 11.59 -3.41 24.60
CA ALA A 238 10.90 -4.68 24.82
C ALA A 238 9.52 -4.49 25.44
N MET A 239 9.39 -3.64 26.47
CA MET A 239 8.09 -3.34 27.09
C MET A 239 7.12 -2.72 26.08
N LYS A 240 7.54 -1.72 25.30
CA LYS A 240 6.69 -1.07 24.30
C LYS A 240 6.21 -2.07 23.23
N THR A 241 7.11 -2.91 22.75
CA THR A 241 6.79 -3.98 21.78
C THR A 241 5.83 -5.01 22.39
N SER A 242 6.06 -5.44 23.64
CA SER A 242 5.15 -6.36 24.36
C SER A 242 3.78 -5.75 24.65
N LEU A 243 3.71 -4.44 24.88
CA LEU A 243 2.44 -3.75 25.07
C LEU A 243 1.66 -3.67 23.75
N TYR A 244 2.34 -3.51 22.62
CA TYR A 244 1.71 -3.55 21.30
C TYR A 244 1.15 -4.94 20.97
N LEU A 245 1.85 -6.00 21.40
CA LEU A 245 1.45 -7.39 21.19
C LEU A 245 0.07 -7.73 21.75
N THR A 246 -0.46 -6.98 22.73
CA THR A 246 -1.81 -7.21 23.28
C THR A 246 -2.92 -7.03 22.24
N GLN A 247 -2.64 -6.34 21.13
CA GLN A 247 -3.57 -6.22 20.01
C GLN A 247 -3.67 -7.52 19.17
N PHE A 248 -2.77 -8.48 19.39
CA PHE A 248 -2.64 -9.71 18.60
C PHE A 248 -3.02 -10.98 19.38
N GLU A 249 -3.80 -10.85 20.45
CA GLU A 249 -4.33 -11.96 21.27
C GLU A 249 -5.15 -13.00 20.46
N ALA A 250 -5.62 -12.64 19.27
CA ALA A 250 -6.30 -13.56 18.36
C ALA A 250 -5.34 -14.58 17.68
N TYR A 251 -4.03 -14.32 17.67
CA TYR A 251 -3.03 -15.12 16.93
C TYR A 251 -1.98 -15.78 17.82
N ILE A 252 -1.68 -15.18 18.96
CA ILE A 252 -0.72 -15.68 19.95
C ILE A 252 -1.44 -15.85 21.28
N ASP A 253 -1.06 -16.86 22.05
CA ASP A 253 -1.61 -17.09 23.37
C ASP A 253 -1.49 -15.82 24.25
N PRO A 254 -2.63 -15.27 24.71
CA PRO A 254 -2.64 -14.11 25.60
C PRO A 254 -1.76 -14.30 26.85
N ILE A 255 -1.59 -15.52 27.33
CA ILE A 255 -0.73 -15.81 28.49
C ILE A 255 0.74 -15.52 28.16
N GLU A 256 1.23 -15.89 26.97
CA GLU A 256 2.61 -15.62 26.55
C GLU A 256 2.85 -14.11 26.41
N ILE A 257 1.92 -13.40 25.77
CA ILE A 257 2.00 -11.94 25.58
C ILE A 257 2.09 -11.22 26.93
N HIS A 258 1.18 -11.51 27.84
CA HIS A 258 1.13 -10.83 29.14
C HIS A 258 2.29 -11.24 30.06
N SER A 259 2.79 -12.47 29.95
CA SER A 259 3.99 -12.91 30.66
C SER A 259 5.23 -12.12 30.22
N LEU A 260 5.40 -11.94 28.90
CA LEU A 260 6.49 -11.15 28.35
C LEU A 260 6.36 -9.66 28.72
N LEU A 261 5.14 -9.12 28.72
CA LEU A 261 4.85 -7.76 29.16
C LEU A 261 5.17 -7.57 30.66
N ALA A 262 4.76 -8.50 31.52
CA ALA A 262 5.05 -8.45 32.95
C ALA A 262 6.57 -8.48 33.22
N LEU A 263 7.31 -9.32 32.50
CA LEU A 263 8.75 -9.45 32.66
C LEU A 263 9.51 -8.22 32.14
N SER A 264 9.19 -7.73 30.95
CA SER A 264 9.83 -6.54 30.37
C SER A 264 9.51 -5.26 31.16
N SER A 265 8.26 -5.08 31.59
CA SER A 265 7.84 -3.95 32.43
C SER A 265 8.47 -3.98 33.83
N CYS A 266 8.64 -5.16 34.42
CA CYS A 266 9.39 -5.31 35.67
C CYS A 266 10.86 -4.91 35.49
N ALA A 267 11.48 -5.30 34.37
CA ALA A 267 12.87 -5.00 34.09
C ALA A 267 13.13 -3.51 33.83
N CYS A 268 12.18 -2.80 33.20
CA CYS A 268 12.25 -1.34 33.02
C CYS A 268 11.71 -0.52 34.20
N ARG A 269 11.25 -1.18 35.28
CA ARG A 269 10.67 -0.55 36.50
C ARG A 269 9.39 0.25 36.24
N GLN A 270 8.58 -0.21 35.29
CA GLN A 270 7.24 0.29 35.02
C GLN A 270 6.21 -0.62 35.71
N PHE A 271 5.97 -0.36 36.98
CA PHE A 271 5.19 -1.23 37.87
C PHE A 271 3.68 -1.13 37.62
N THR A 272 3.20 0.01 37.13
CA THR A 272 1.80 0.18 36.72
C THR A 272 1.43 -0.77 35.58
N VAL A 273 2.27 -0.83 34.54
CA VAL A 273 2.10 -1.75 33.40
C VAL A 273 2.30 -3.20 33.84
N CYS A 274 3.29 -3.47 34.69
CA CYS A 274 3.54 -4.81 35.25
C CYS A 274 2.32 -5.34 36.04
N SER A 275 1.75 -4.51 36.91
CA SER A 275 0.56 -4.87 37.69
C SER A 275 -0.66 -5.13 36.80
N ARG A 276 -0.87 -4.34 35.75
CA ARG A 276 -1.94 -4.58 34.77
C ARG A 276 -1.75 -5.92 34.05
N ALA A 277 -0.52 -6.24 33.66
CA ALA A 277 -0.21 -7.51 33.01
C ALA A 277 -0.51 -8.71 33.92
N PHE A 278 -0.15 -8.64 35.21
CA PHE A 278 -0.50 -9.69 36.18
C PHE A 278 -2.02 -9.81 36.39
N MET A 279 -2.76 -8.71 36.46
CA MET A 279 -4.23 -8.74 36.53
C MET A 279 -4.84 -9.43 35.31
N SER A 280 -4.33 -9.16 34.11
CA SER A 280 -4.75 -9.85 32.89
C SER A 280 -4.44 -11.35 32.96
N LEU A 281 -3.22 -11.74 33.37
CA LEU A 281 -2.85 -13.17 33.54
C LEU A 281 -3.80 -13.89 34.50
N GLU A 282 -4.12 -13.28 35.64
CA GLU A 282 -5.07 -13.85 36.61
C GLU A 282 -6.48 -14.01 36.03
N SER A 283 -6.91 -13.08 35.19
CA SER A 283 -8.23 -13.10 34.54
C SER A 283 -8.34 -14.17 33.45
N LEU A 284 -7.23 -14.45 32.75
CA LEU A 284 -7.13 -15.42 31.67
C LEU A 284 -7.05 -16.87 32.18
N THR A 285 -6.48 -17.06 33.38
CA THR A 285 -6.43 -18.37 34.06
C THR A 285 -7.74 -18.72 34.77
N ASP A 286 -8.13 -20.00 34.74
CA ASP A 286 -9.29 -20.49 35.48
C ASP A 286 -9.19 -20.08 36.97
N PRO A 287 -10.24 -19.47 37.56
CA PRO A 287 -10.27 -19.10 38.98
C PRO A 287 -9.90 -20.22 39.96
N ALA A 288 -10.06 -21.49 39.60
CA ALA A 288 -9.71 -22.64 40.43
C ALA A 288 -8.31 -23.21 40.17
N SER A 289 -7.59 -22.74 39.15
CA SER A 289 -6.28 -23.30 38.75
C SER A 289 -5.16 -22.99 39.75
N GLU A 290 -4.21 -23.92 39.88
CA GLU A 290 -2.97 -23.70 40.63
C GLU A 290 -2.10 -22.61 39.99
N GLU A 291 -2.16 -22.46 38.67
CA GLU A 291 -1.44 -21.45 37.89
C GLU A 291 -1.85 -20.03 38.27
N ARG A 292 -3.15 -19.76 38.46
CA ARG A 292 -3.63 -18.45 38.95
C ARG A 292 -3.06 -18.10 40.31
N ARG A 293 -3.03 -19.06 41.24
CA ARG A 293 -2.46 -18.86 42.58
C ARG A 293 -0.94 -18.62 42.50
N ALA A 294 -0.26 -19.26 41.55
CA ALA A 294 1.16 -19.03 41.32
C ALA A 294 1.43 -17.60 40.82
N TYR A 295 0.63 -17.08 39.87
CA TYR A 295 0.75 -15.69 39.42
C TYR A 295 0.49 -14.68 40.54
N GLN A 296 -0.57 -14.88 41.34
CA GLN A 296 -0.89 -14.04 42.50
C GLN A 296 0.26 -14.00 43.52
N LYS A 297 0.80 -15.18 43.85
CA LYS A 297 1.92 -15.31 44.77
C LYS A 297 3.18 -14.63 44.22
N LEU A 298 3.48 -14.83 42.94
CA LEU A 298 4.63 -14.22 42.28
C LEU A 298 4.53 -12.68 42.27
N ALA A 299 3.36 -12.14 41.92
CA ALA A 299 3.11 -10.69 41.93
C ALA A 299 3.31 -10.10 43.35
N LEU A 300 2.72 -10.74 44.37
CA LEU A 300 2.89 -10.33 45.76
C LEU A 300 4.36 -10.37 46.20
N GLU A 301 5.09 -11.44 45.89
CA GLU A 301 6.53 -11.57 46.21
C GLU A 301 7.37 -10.51 45.49
N LEU A 302 7.06 -10.19 44.24
CA LEU A 302 7.75 -9.15 43.46
C LEU A 302 7.54 -7.77 44.09
N PHE A 303 6.29 -7.36 44.31
CA PHE A 303 5.98 -6.02 44.80
C PHE A 303 6.37 -5.82 46.27
N THR A 304 6.33 -6.86 47.11
CA THR A 304 6.82 -6.79 48.50
C THR A 304 8.34 -6.70 48.56
N ARG A 305 9.08 -7.48 47.77
CA ARG A 305 10.55 -7.39 47.71
C ARG A 305 11.02 -6.05 47.16
N LEU A 306 10.33 -5.48 46.18
CA LEU A 306 10.63 -4.15 45.66
C LEU A 306 10.38 -3.05 46.72
N ALA A 307 9.29 -3.15 47.49
CA ALA A 307 9.02 -2.26 48.61
C ALA A 307 10.12 -2.34 49.69
N ASP A 308 10.64 -3.54 49.98
CA ASP A 308 11.74 -3.75 50.93
C ASP A 308 13.08 -3.17 50.45
N ILE A 309 13.35 -3.20 49.14
CA ILE A 309 14.56 -2.61 48.54
C ILE A 309 14.48 -1.08 48.56
N LEU A 310 13.32 -0.50 48.26
CA LEU A 310 13.09 0.95 48.28
C LEU A 310 13.14 1.51 49.71
N THR A 311 12.61 0.79 50.71
CA THR A 311 12.60 1.24 52.12
C THR A 311 13.97 1.19 52.81
N LYS A 312 14.94 0.43 52.28
CA LYS A 312 16.32 0.36 52.80
C LYS A 312 17.23 1.47 52.25
N GLY A 313 16.80 2.20 51.22
CA GLY A 313 17.49 3.39 50.70
C GLY A 313 16.89 4.69 51.24
N ALA A 314 17.45 5.22 52.32
CA ALA A 314 17.26 6.57 52.86
C ALA A 314 15.85 6.99 53.35
N MET A 315 15.76 7.13 54.68
CA MET A 315 14.97 8.11 55.45
C MET A 315 13.67 8.66 54.80
N LEU A 316 12.54 7.98 54.97
CA LEU A 316 11.19 8.58 54.97
C LEU A 316 10.15 7.59 55.55
N ARG A 317 10.12 7.44 56.89
CA ARG A 317 9.11 6.67 57.64
C ARG A 317 7.74 7.37 57.72
N PHE A 318 7.30 8.08 56.68
CA PHE A 318 6.02 8.80 56.69
C PHE A 318 5.08 8.53 55.49
N TYR A 319 5.46 7.67 54.54
CA TYR A 319 4.62 7.32 53.36
C TYR A 319 4.28 5.81 53.33
N PHE A 320 3.62 5.32 54.37
CA PHE A 320 2.99 3.98 54.37
C PHE A 320 1.65 4.04 53.60
N SER A 321 1.68 4.14 52.25
CA SER A 321 0.46 3.92 51.42
C SER A 321 0.65 3.86 49.90
N TYR A 322 1.86 4.00 49.34
CA TYR A 322 1.98 4.17 47.88
C TYR A 322 2.72 3.02 47.19
N PRO A 323 2.20 2.51 46.06
CA PRO A 323 2.83 1.47 45.24
C PRO A 323 4.21 1.95 44.75
N PRO A 324 5.12 1.03 44.39
CA PRO A 324 6.43 1.40 43.84
C PRO A 324 6.24 2.35 42.66
N THR A 325 6.90 3.51 42.74
CA THR A 325 6.73 4.60 41.79
C THR A 325 7.48 4.27 40.51
N ASP A 326 6.81 4.43 39.37
CA ASP A 326 7.39 4.23 38.04
C ASP A 326 8.61 5.14 37.83
N SER A 327 9.67 4.63 37.19
CA SER A 327 10.80 5.48 36.79
C SER A 327 10.41 6.38 35.61
N HIS A 328 10.66 7.69 35.74
CA HIS A 328 10.51 8.74 34.71
C HIS A 328 9.75 8.33 33.44
N THR A 329 8.42 8.34 33.52
CA THR A 329 7.56 8.14 32.35
C THR A 329 7.65 9.36 31.43
N ASN A 330 8.07 9.15 30.19
CA ASN A 330 8.04 10.20 29.17
C ASN A 330 6.58 10.45 28.78
N MET A 331 6.18 11.72 28.73
CA MET A 331 4.81 12.13 28.42
C MET A 331 4.79 12.87 27.08
N VAL A 332 3.83 12.54 26.23
CA VAL A 332 3.56 13.18 24.92
C VAL A 332 2.17 13.80 24.95
N ALA A 333 1.97 14.94 24.28
CA ALA A 333 0.65 15.56 24.19
C ALA A 333 -0.23 14.80 23.16
N CYS A 334 -1.46 14.47 23.54
CA CYS A 334 -2.42 13.88 22.62
C CYS A 334 -2.83 14.89 21.54
N ILE A 335 -2.74 14.50 20.27
CA ILE A 335 -3.05 15.36 19.11
C ILE A 335 -4.51 15.85 19.11
N ALA A 336 -5.44 15.08 19.68
CA ALA A 336 -6.88 15.41 19.65
C ALA A 336 -7.35 16.21 20.87
N CYS A 337 -6.71 16.07 22.03
CA CYS A 337 -7.19 16.69 23.27
C CYS A 337 -6.13 17.42 24.09
N ASP A 338 -4.89 17.51 23.61
CA ASP A 338 -3.72 18.14 24.22
C ASP A 338 -3.37 17.66 25.64
N LYS A 339 -4.01 16.58 26.12
CA LYS A 339 -3.71 16.00 27.44
C LYS A 339 -2.40 15.21 27.38
N PRO A 340 -1.60 15.22 28.46
CA PRO A 340 -0.38 14.44 28.53
C PRO A 340 -0.71 12.95 28.64
N VAL A 341 -0.15 12.16 27.74
CA VAL A 341 -0.29 10.70 27.66
C VAL A 341 1.12 10.08 27.74
N PRO A 342 1.32 8.96 28.45
CA PRO A 342 2.59 8.25 28.41
C PRO A 342 3.00 7.90 26.98
N ASP A 343 4.30 8.03 26.67
CA ASP A 343 4.87 7.81 25.33
C ASP A 343 4.77 6.36 24.81
N TYR A 344 4.31 5.44 25.67
CA TYR A 344 4.06 4.04 25.35
C TYR A 344 2.58 3.72 25.14
N GLU A 345 1.65 4.65 25.41
CA GLU A 345 0.22 4.37 25.28
C GLU A 345 -0.26 4.62 23.83
N PHE A 346 -0.85 3.59 23.22
CA PHE A 346 -1.30 3.66 21.82
C PHE A 346 -2.58 4.47 21.62
N CYS A 347 -3.43 4.55 22.63
CA CYS A 347 -4.68 5.30 22.61
C CYS A 347 -4.72 6.27 23.79
N CYS A 348 -5.26 7.47 23.55
CA CYS A 348 -5.39 8.44 24.61
C CYS A 348 -6.41 7.90 25.63
N PRO A 349 -6.05 7.74 26.91
CA PRO A 349 -6.99 7.29 27.93
C PRO A 349 -8.13 8.28 28.18
N HIS A 350 -8.07 9.48 27.60
CA HIS A 350 -9.05 10.54 27.78
C HIS A 350 -10.02 10.72 26.60
N CYS A 351 -9.63 10.35 25.39
CA CYS A 351 -10.45 10.56 24.19
C CYS A 351 -10.40 9.40 23.20
N GLU A 352 -9.73 8.30 23.55
CA GLU A 352 -9.58 7.06 22.77
C GLU A 352 -8.94 7.24 21.38
N THR A 353 -8.47 8.45 21.06
CA THR A 353 -7.76 8.72 19.80
C THR A 353 -6.38 8.07 19.85
N LYS A 354 -5.96 7.42 18.76
CA LYS A 354 -4.61 6.88 18.62
C LYS A 354 -3.59 8.02 18.76
N VAL A 355 -2.62 7.86 19.67
CA VAL A 355 -1.67 8.93 20.07
C VAL A 355 -0.39 8.91 19.22
N SER A 356 -0.26 7.91 18.35
CA SER A 356 0.79 7.76 17.34
C SER A 356 0.17 7.37 16.01
#